data_AF-A0A5E4JIS4-F1
#
_entry.id   AF-A0A5E4JIS4-F1
#
_cell.length_a   1.000
_cell.length_b   1.000
_cell.length_c   1.000
_cell.angle_alpha   90.00
_cell.angle_beta   90.00
_cell.angle_gamma   90.00
#
_symmetry.space_group_name_H-M   'P 1'
#
loop_
_entity.id
_entity.type
_entity.pdbx_description
1 polymer ?
#
loop_
_entity_poly.entity_id
_entity_poly.type
_entity_poly.pdbx_seq_one_letter_code
_entity_poly.pdbx_strand_id
1 'polypeptide(L)'
;MCIIMSHTGEILEHIQYESVIKLENIPLQWISRFETFYPDLPQYPITYINITESGERVYGFIVSFSFNVKSDKLCDVDALIVTNKDINSNETLKKIVKKEVAERIGLGDKVSLNDILSCCNGNKKYEDFFKELWKYISQIFGNEIPYGKFYEEIYSMVRFVSAWQPKTGRQSEMRMLYNFLSIFGEKIEIIGKWNFLEFFLLPTYQDVKNKNFNLFPNFKMLYQAMEKIWGIYFTQKYSLDNMEIHFMKRSWPQDKDTFITKITYPLYKKGEISADEKQAIDRLVDAFNRHSWRAAFFIWSIMSIQDKDFYSWDKEFFVKFYLEKNLGVGISPKVVACFLQQGFKNEDIIPIDTWVDAFYNLALGIATKKEFFSSFSKMGKLERAIWLSSQARKTNIKTFFDLMWCVRYGDTGNNRLRGPNPISCYECKLRGKCPSYFKISEENVLLLDKSGVKLIELKTKEGNVKGEIIDSKDIFEKAKKDNCYFICLTEDKIPKKVFVYIGKFWTLTDEFSGYILNTQKVCKTNITIKVKDMLASLPELFK
;
A
#
# COMPACT_ATOMS: atom_id res chain seq x y z
N MET A 1 46.71 3.20 5.84
CA MET A 1 46.13 2.10 5.04
C MET A 1 45.97 0.91 5.98
N CYS A 2 44.83 0.82 6.68
CA CYS A 2 44.54 -0.30 7.58
C CYS A 2 43.51 -1.19 6.88
N ILE A 3 43.98 -2.36 6.44
CA ILE A 3 43.20 -3.36 5.74
C ILE A 3 42.61 -4.30 6.79
N ILE A 4 41.29 -4.45 6.80
CA ILE A 4 40.61 -5.54 7.50
C ILE A 4 40.39 -6.64 6.45
N MET A 5 41.16 -7.73 6.55
CA MET A 5 41.05 -8.88 5.63
C MET A 5 39.99 -9.88 6.13
N SER A 6 39.12 -10.34 5.24
CA SER A 6 38.29 -11.54 5.44
C SER A 6 38.84 -12.71 4.62
N HIS A 7 38.60 -13.94 5.10
CA HIS A 7 39.20 -15.20 4.60
C HIS A 7 38.71 -15.67 3.21
N THR A 8 38.08 -14.82 2.39
CA THR A 8 37.66 -15.18 1.01
C THR A 8 38.10 -14.20 -0.07
N GLY A 9 38.89 -13.16 0.23
CA GLY A 9 39.55 -12.33 -0.79
C GLY A 9 38.65 -11.42 -1.64
N GLU A 10 37.33 -11.47 -1.51
CA GLU A 10 36.42 -10.52 -2.15
C GLU A 10 36.21 -9.31 -1.24
N ILE A 11 36.48 -8.12 -1.79
CA ILE A 11 36.32 -6.83 -1.11
C ILE A 11 35.15 -6.11 -1.79
N LEU A 12 34.29 -5.47 -0.99
CA LEU A 12 33.26 -4.59 -1.54
C LEU A 12 33.92 -3.34 -2.17
N GLU A 13 33.85 -3.25 -3.48
CA GLU A 13 34.36 -2.14 -4.28
C GLU A 13 33.65 -0.81 -3.99
N HIS A 14 34.39 0.29 -4.16
CA HIS A 14 33.83 1.63 -4.09
C HIS A 14 32.84 1.90 -5.22
N ILE A 15 31.84 2.75 -4.98
CA ILE A 15 30.97 3.29 -6.03
C ILE A 15 31.68 4.47 -6.69
N GLN A 16 31.94 4.40 -7.99
CA GLN A 16 32.76 5.43 -8.66
C GLN A 16 32.49 5.64 -10.16
N TYR A 17 31.76 4.73 -10.82
CA TYR A 17 31.57 4.79 -12.27
C TYR A 17 30.23 5.41 -12.62
N GLU A 18 30.26 6.46 -13.44
CA GLU A 18 29.07 7.11 -13.99
C GLU A 18 28.65 6.46 -15.29
N SER A 19 27.35 6.29 -15.47
CA SER A 19 26.78 5.81 -16.72
C SER A 19 25.42 6.42 -16.97
N VAL A 20 25.11 6.64 -18.25
CA VAL A 20 23.79 7.10 -18.68
C VAL A 20 23.04 5.92 -19.30
N ILE A 21 21.88 5.61 -18.74
CA ILE A 21 20.95 4.61 -19.27
C ILE A 21 19.78 5.33 -19.92
N LYS A 22 19.65 5.18 -21.23
CA LYS A 22 18.52 5.69 -21.99
C LYS A 22 17.35 4.72 -21.95
N LEU A 23 16.18 5.22 -21.53
CA LEU A 23 14.89 4.54 -21.50
C LEU A 23 13.94 5.29 -22.43
N GLU A 24 13.17 4.57 -23.25
CA GLU A 24 12.44 5.20 -24.35
C GLU A 24 10.93 5.03 -24.20
N ASN A 25 10.19 5.96 -24.80
CA ASN A 25 8.73 5.88 -24.97
C ASN A 25 7.96 5.80 -23.64
N ILE A 26 8.34 6.64 -22.68
CA ILE A 26 7.68 6.77 -21.39
C ILE A 26 6.57 7.82 -21.49
N PRO A 27 5.35 7.58 -20.95
CA PRO A 27 4.30 8.59 -20.95
C PRO A 27 4.75 9.90 -20.29
N LEU A 28 4.52 11.03 -20.96
CA LEU A 28 4.95 12.36 -20.51
C LEU A 28 4.43 12.69 -19.10
N GLN A 29 3.26 12.17 -18.74
CA GLN A 29 2.65 12.36 -17.43
C GLN A 29 3.46 11.77 -16.27
N TRP A 30 4.43 10.88 -16.55
CA TRP A 30 5.24 10.23 -15.52
C TRP A 30 6.37 11.13 -15.00
N ILE A 31 6.76 12.21 -15.71
CA ILE A 31 7.91 13.07 -15.34
C ILE A 31 7.90 13.47 -13.86
N SER A 32 6.74 13.85 -13.32
CA SER A 32 6.58 14.28 -11.93
C SER A 32 6.70 13.17 -10.87
N ARG A 33 6.89 11.91 -11.29
CA ARG A 33 6.86 10.73 -10.41
C ARG A 33 8.21 10.04 -10.24
N PHE A 34 9.23 10.55 -10.94
CA PHE A 34 10.59 10.07 -10.77
C PHE A 34 11.20 10.75 -9.55
N GLU A 35 11.50 9.95 -8.54
CA GLU A 35 12.13 10.42 -7.30
C GLU A 35 13.42 9.65 -7.08
N THR A 36 14.54 10.37 -6.99
CA THR A 36 15.86 9.79 -6.68
C THR A 36 16.28 10.04 -5.23
N PHE A 37 15.73 11.08 -4.59
CA PHE A 37 16.00 11.47 -3.22
C PHE A 37 14.72 11.85 -2.47
N TYR A 38 14.76 11.77 -1.15
CA TYR A 38 13.70 12.28 -0.28
C TYR A 38 14.15 13.58 0.39
N PRO A 39 13.34 14.66 0.40
CA PRO A 39 13.79 15.97 0.91
C PRO A 39 14.31 15.98 2.35
N ASP A 40 13.75 15.13 3.22
CA ASP A 40 14.19 15.02 4.62
C ASP A 40 15.46 14.17 4.80
N LEU A 41 15.95 13.53 3.73
CA LEU A 41 17.16 12.70 3.70
C LEU A 41 17.95 12.99 2.40
N PRO A 42 18.46 14.21 2.21
CA PRO A 42 19.00 14.67 0.92
C PRO A 42 20.30 13.96 0.50
N GLN A 43 21.03 13.38 1.45
CA GLN A 43 22.26 12.61 1.18
C GLN A 43 21.99 11.14 0.86
N TYR A 44 20.75 10.67 0.98
CA TYR A 44 20.39 9.28 0.87
C TYR A 44 19.58 9.02 -0.42
N PRO A 45 20.16 8.35 -1.42
CA PRO A 45 19.43 7.92 -2.62
C PRO A 45 18.36 6.89 -2.25
N ILE A 46 17.11 7.11 -2.67
CA ILE A 46 16.02 6.17 -2.40
C ILE A 46 15.94 5.03 -3.41
N THR A 47 16.62 5.18 -4.55
CA THR A 47 16.73 4.14 -5.58
C THR A 47 17.90 3.22 -5.24
N TYR A 48 17.63 1.92 -5.19
CA TYR A 48 18.58 0.93 -4.71
C TYR A 48 18.80 -0.16 -5.76
N ILE A 49 20.03 -0.25 -6.27
CA ILE A 49 20.48 -1.27 -7.20
C ILE A 49 21.45 -2.18 -6.45
N ASN A 50 21.17 -3.48 -6.46
CA ASN A 50 22.04 -4.53 -5.94
C ASN A 50 21.66 -5.82 -6.67
N ILE A 51 22.49 -6.18 -7.64
CA ILE A 51 22.27 -7.33 -8.51
C ILE A 51 23.53 -8.18 -8.53
N THR A 52 23.35 -9.49 -8.65
CA THR A 52 24.43 -10.45 -8.84
C THR A 52 24.14 -11.23 -10.11
N GLU A 53 25.00 -11.14 -11.10
CA GLU A 53 24.88 -11.88 -12.36
C GLU A 53 26.24 -12.49 -12.73
N SER A 54 26.26 -13.77 -13.10
CA SER A 54 27.49 -14.46 -13.54
C SER A 54 28.69 -14.33 -12.58
N GLY A 55 28.42 -14.23 -11.27
CA GLY A 55 29.45 -14.03 -10.24
C GLY A 55 29.88 -12.58 -10.02
N GLU A 56 29.46 -11.64 -10.88
CA GLU A 56 29.71 -10.22 -10.68
C GLU A 56 28.58 -9.55 -9.91
N ARG A 57 28.93 -8.75 -8.90
CA ARG A 57 27.96 -7.93 -8.15
C ARG A 57 28.04 -6.48 -8.60
N VAL A 58 26.90 -5.93 -9.01
CA VAL A 58 26.72 -4.52 -9.30
C VAL A 58 25.76 -3.90 -8.31
N TYR A 59 26.19 -2.82 -7.69
CA TYR A 59 25.37 -2.00 -6.83
C TYR A 59 25.63 -0.52 -7.04
N GLY A 60 24.63 0.27 -6.66
CA GLY A 60 24.64 1.69 -6.86
C GLY A 60 23.24 2.27 -6.79
N PHE A 61 23.09 3.45 -7.37
CA PHE A 61 21.85 4.22 -7.30
C PHE A 61 21.71 5.14 -8.51
N ILE A 62 20.48 5.61 -8.72
CA ILE A 62 20.15 6.61 -9.73
C ILE A 62 20.28 7.99 -9.09
N VAL A 63 21.05 8.87 -9.73
CA VAL A 63 21.29 10.23 -9.25
C VAL A 63 20.23 11.18 -9.80
N SER A 64 20.00 11.14 -11.11
CA SER A 64 19.11 12.08 -11.77
C SER A 64 18.47 11.49 -13.00
N PHE A 65 17.33 12.05 -13.38
CA PHE A 65 16.66 11.79 -14.64
C PHE A 65 16.62 13.07 -15.47
N SER A 66 17.02 12.96 -16.74
CA SER A 66 16.83 14.01 -17.74
C SER A 66 15.79 13.56 -18.74
N PHE A 67 14.89 14.46 -19.14
CA PHE A 67 13.73 14.13 -19.96
C PHE A 67 13.84 14.78 -21.34
N ASN A 68 13.69 13.98 -22.39
CA ASN A 68 13.62 14.44 -23.78
C ASN A 68 12.18 14.25 -24.30
N VAL A 69 11.43 15.35 -24.37
CA VAL A 69 10.00 15.34 -24.70
C VAL A 69 9.78 15.16 -26.20
N LYS A 70 8.91 14.20 -26.56
CA LYS A 70 8.49 13.90 -27.93
C LYS A 70 7.12 14.54 -28.22
N SER A 71 6.76 14.65 -29.51
CA SER A 71 5.52 15.29 -29.96
C SER A 71 4.23 14.51 -29.64
N ASP A 72 4.33 13.25 -29.23
CA ASP A 72 3.25 12.27 -29.10
C ASP A 72 2.82 12.01 -27.64
N LYS A 73 3.06 12.97 -26.73
CA LYS A 73 2.87 12.81 -25.26
C LYS A 73 3.72 11.67 -24.67
N LEU A 74 4.82 11.31 -25.33
CA LEU A 74 5.86 10.45 -24.77
C LEU A 74 7.13 11.27 -24.51
N CYS A 75 8.07 10.66 -23.80
CA CYS A 75 9.40 11.17 -23.59
C CYS A 75 10.41 10.02 -23.53
N ASP A 76 11.66 10.33 -23.87
CA ASP A 76 12.79 9.49 -23.50
C ASP A 76 13.39 10.02 -22.20
N VAL A 77 13.94 9.11 -21.40
CA VAL A 77 14.53 9.42 -20.10
C VAL A 77 15.97 8.92 -20.07
N ASP A 78 16.88 9.85 -19.82
CA ASP A 78 18.28 9.56 -19.55
C ASP A 78 18.48 9.50 -18.03
N ALA A 79 18.66 8.28 -17.51
CA ALA A 79 18.96 8.03 -16.11
C ALA A 79 20.48 8.04 -15.90
N LEU A 80 20.98 9.04 -15.15
CA LEU A 80 22.36 9.05 -14.68
C LEU A 80 22.45 8.14 -13.46
N ILE A 81 23.27 7.11 -13.57
CA ILE A 81 23.51 6.14 -12.50
C ILE A 81 24.98 6.13 -12.11
N VAL A 82 25.25 5.80 -10.84
CA VAL A 82 26.59 5.64 -10.31
C VAL A 82 26.70 4.25 -9.70
N THR A 83 27.68 3.46 -10.15
CA THR A 83 27.86 2.06 -9.77
C THR A 83 29.29 1.75 -9.36
N ASN A 84 29.48 0.61 -8.69
CA ASN A 84 30.80 0.07 -8.36
C ASN A 84 31.55 -0.51 -9.57
N LYS A 85 30.84 -0.86 -10.65
CA LYS A 85 31.40 -1.37 -11.90
C LYS A 85 31.26 -0.39 -13.05
N ASP A 86 32.24 -0.36 -13.95
CA ASP A 86 32.13 0.34 -15.23
C ASP A 86 31.26 -0.47 -16.20
N ILE A 87 29.97 -0.18 -16.20
CA ILE A 87 29.04 -0.87 -17.09
C ILE A 87 29.16 -0.41 -18.54
N ASN A 88 29.79 0.73 -18.84
CA ASN A 88 29.97 1.15 -20.24
C ASN A 88 31.01 0.29 -20.96
N SER A 89 31.97 -0.26 -20.22
CA SER A 89 32.92 -1.24 -20.75
C SER A 89 32.34 -2.66 -20.94
N ASN A 90 31.15 -2.94 -20.42
CA ASN A 90 30.52 -4.27 -20.45
C ASN A 90 29.05 -4.19 -20.89
N GLU A 91 28.81 -4.45 -22.18
CA GLU A 91 27.48 -4.35 -22.79
C GLU A 91 26.45 -5.31 -22.18
N THR A 92 26.88 -6.51 -21.75
CA THR A 92 26.00 -7.46 -21.05
C THR A 92 25.54 -6.88 -19.73
N LEU A 93 26.48 -6.36 -18.93
CA LEU A 93 26.21 -5.73 -17.65
C LEU A 93 25.32 -4.49 -17.81
N LYS A 94 25.60 -3.66 -18.83
CA LYS A 94 24.79 -2.49 -19.18
C LYS A 94 23.34 -2.85 -19.47
N LYS A 95 23.09 -3.94 -20.21
CA LYS A 95 21.73 -4.43 -20.50
C LYS A 95 21.00 -4.87 -19.24
N ILE A 96 21.69 -5.56 -18.33
CA ILE A 96 21.10 -6.02 -17.06
C ILE A 96 20.76 -4.81 -16.18
N VAL A 97 21.70 -3.88 -16.02
CA VAL A 97 21.45 -2.65 -15.24
C VAL A 97 20.35 -1.81 -15.88
N LYS A 98 20.28 -1.72 -17.22
CA LYS A 98 19.17 -1.05 -17.92
C LYS A 98 17.82 -1.70 -17.59
N LYS A 99 17.75 -3.03 -17.55
CA LYS A 99 16.54 -3.74 -17.13
C LYS A 99 16.20 -3.42 -15.68
N GLU A 100 17.18 -3.44 -14.78
CA GLU A 100 16.95 -3.14 -13.36
C GLU A 100 16.45 -1.69 -13.15
N VAL A 101 17.05 -0.72 -13.83
CA VAL A 101 16.59 0.68 -13.80
C VAL A 101 15.15 0.78 -14.32
N ALA A 102 14.81 0.09 -15.42
CA ALA A 102 13.45 0.05 -15.95
C ALA A 102 12.45 -0.56 -14.96
N GLU A 103 12.83 -1.60 -14.21
CA GLU A 103 12.00 -2.17 -13.14
C GLU A 103 11.76 -1.18 -12.00
N ARG A 104 12.82 -0.48 -11.54
CA ARG A 104 12.75 0.47 -10.41
C ARG A 104 11.81 1.64 -10.65
N ILE A 105 11.63 2.04 -11.91
CA ILE A 105 10.71 3.12 -12.29
C ILE A 105 9.33 2.61 -12.76
N GLY A 106 9.11 1.30 -12.78
CA GLY A 106 7.87 0.67 -13.23
C GLY A 106 7.65 0.69 -14.76
N LEU A 107 8.72 0.79 -15.53
CA LEU A 107 8.70 0.63 -16.99
C LEU A 107 8.75 -0.85 -17.40
N GLY A 108 9.35 -1.70 -16.57
CA GLY A 108 9.63 -3.11 -16.90
C GLY A 108 8.40 -3.96 -17.21
N ASP A 109 7.22 -3.63 -16.68
CA ASP A 109 5.96 -4.35 -16.93
C ASP A 109 4.74 -3.43 -16.78
N LYS A 110 4.84 -2.24 -17.37
CA LYS A 110 3.78 -1.21 -17.38
C LYS A 110 2.40 -1.77 -17.69
N VAL A 111 1.37 -1.19 -17.09
CA VAL A 111 -0.01 -1.69 -17.14
C VAL A 111 -0.85 -0.82 -18.07
N SER A 112 -1.48 -1.43 -19.06
CA SER A 112 -2.44 -0.81 -19.98
C SER A 112 -3.89 -1.07 -19.56
N LEU A 113 -4.86 -0.44 -20.26
CA LEU A 113 -6.28 -0.79 -20.10
C LEU A 113 -6.53 -2.27 -20.36
N ASN A 114 -5.90 -2.85 -21.39
CA ASN A 114 -6.13 -4.25 -21.76
C ASN A 114 -5.69 -5.20 -20.63
N ASP A 115 -4.60 -4.88 -19.93
CA ASP A 115 -4.17 -5.62 -18.76
C ASP A 115 -5.22 -5.58 -17.66
N ILE A 116 -5.75 -4.39 -17.34
CA ILE A 116 -6.81 -4.22 -16.33
C ILE A 116 -8.09 -4.98 -16.70
N LEU A 117 -8.50 -4.94 -17.97
CA LEU A 117 -9.66 -5.70 -18.43
C LEU A 117 -9.42 -7.21 -18.34
N SER A 118 -8.22 -7.69 -18.68
CA SER A 118 -7.86 -9.10 -18.54
C SER A 118 -7.93 -9.57 -17.08
N CYS A 119 -7.57 -8.71 -16.12
CA CYS A 119 -7.69 -9.00 -14.69
C CYS A 119 -9.13 -9.31 -14.26
N CYS A 120 -10.14 -8.83 -15.00
CA CYS A 120 -11.56 -9.02 -14.68
C CYS A 120 -12.09 -10.41 -15.04
N ASN A 121 -11.26 -11.30 -15.63
CA ASN A 121 -11.62 -12.68 -15.96
C ASN A 121 -12.91 -12.81 -16.79
N GLY A 122 -13.17 -11.88 -17.72
CA GLY A 122 -14.37 -11.88 -18.56
C GLY A 122 -15.63 -11.31 -17.88
N ASN A 123 -15.55 -10.86 -16.63
CA ASN A 123 -16.70 -10.29 -15.92
C ASN A 123 -17.03 -8.89 -16.46
N LYS A 124 -18.03 -8.83 -17.36
CA LYS A 124 -18.45 -7.60 -18.05
C LYS A 124 -18.80 -6.45 -17.11
N LYS A 125 -19.33 -6.74 -15.92
CA LYS A 125 -19.68 -5.73 -14.93
C LYS A 125 -18.44 -4.97 -14.45
N TYR A 126 -17.34 -5.67 -14.20
CA TYR A 126 -16.09 -5.07 -13.75
C TYR A 126 -15.30 -4.49 -14.92
N GLU A 127 -15.30 -5.14 -16.09
CA GLU A 127 -14.70 -4.59 -17.30
C GLU A 127 -15.29 -3.21 -17.65
N ASP A 128 -16.62 -3.09 -17.65
CA ASP A 128 -17.31 -1.83 -17.91
C ASP A 128 -16.94 -0.73 -16.90
N PHE A 129 -16.88 -1.09 -15.62
CA PHE A 129 -16.48 -0.17 -14.56
C PHE A 129 -15.04 0.32 -14.75
N PHE A 130 -14.09 -0.59 -14.96
CA PHE A 130 -12.69 -0.24 -15.12
C PHE A 130 -12.43 0.49 -16.43
N LYS A 131 -13.15 0.17 -17.51
CA LYS A 131 -13.11 0.93 -18.77
C LYS A 131 -13.54 2.38 -18.56
N GLU A 132 -14.59 2.62 -17.77
CA GLU A 132 -15.04 3.98 -17.44
C GLU A 132 -14.02 4.69 -16.54
N LEU A 133 -13.53 4.04 -15.49
CA LEU A 133 -12.52 4.59 -14.58
C LEU A 133 -11.21 4.92 -15.32
N TRP A 134 -10.82 4.09 -16.29
CA TRP A 134 -9.58 4.27 -17.04
C TRP A 134 -9.52 5.56 -17.83
N LYS A 135 -10.67 6.08 -18.29
CA LYS A 135 -10.73 7.40 -18.98
C LYS A 135 -10.15 8.52 -18.11
N TYR A 136 -10.31 8.42 -16.79
CA TYR A 136 -9.80 9.39 -15.83
C TYR A 136 -8.34 9.09 -15.43
N ILE A 137 -7.99 7.80 -15.31
CA ILE A 137 -6.61 7.38 -15.07
C ILE A 137 -5.72 7.83 -16.23
N SER A 138 -6.13 7.60 -17.47
CA SER A 138 -5.27 7.89 -18.63
C SER A 138 -5.01 9.38 -18.86
N GLN A 139 -5.93 10.25 -18.42
CA GLN A 139 -5.72 11.69 -18.44
C GLN A 139 -4.54 12.13 -17.56
N ILE A 140 -4.39 11.50 -16.39
CA ILE A 140 -3.38 11.88 -15.39
C ILE A 140 -2.11 11.03 -15.52
N PHE A 141 -2.21 9.80 -16.02
CA PHE A 141 -1.10 8.85 -16.02
C PHE A 141 -0.60 8.49 -17.42
N GLY A 142 -1.34 8.84 -18.49
CA GLY A 142 -1.07 8.37 -19.84
C GLY A 142 -1.77 7.04 -20.15
N ASN A 143 -1.56 6.50 -21.34
CA ASN A 143 -2.24 5.26 -21.77
C ASN A 143 -1.78 4.01 -21.02
N GLU A 144 -0.73 4.13 -20.21
CA GLU A 144 -0.13 3.08 -19.39
C GLU A 144 0.27 3.65 -18.03
N ILE A 145 0.26 2.81 -17.00
CA ILE A 145 0.64 3.17 -15.62
C ILE A 145 1.85 2.35 -15.14
N PRO A 146 2.68 2.89 -14.22
CA PRO A 146 3.91 2.21 -13.80
C PRO A 146 3.64 0.91 -13.03
N TYR A 147 4.35 -0.15 -13.41
CA TYR A 147 4.41 -1.43 -12.71
C TYR A 147 5.73 -2.15 -13.00
N GLY A 148 6.31 -2.77 -11.97
CA GLY A 148 7.61 -3.42 -12.03
C GLY A 148 8.13 -3.78 -10.64
N LYS A 149 9.36 -4.29 -10.60
CA LYS A 149 10.11 -4.53 -9.36
C LYS A 149 10.67 -3.20 -8.85
N PHE A 150 9.82 -2.42 -8.18
CA PHE A 150 10.16 -1.08 -7.70
C PHE A 150 11.31 -1.05 -6.69
N TYR A 151 11.57 -2.16 -6.00
CA TYR A 151 12.59 -2.26 -4.95
C TYR A 151 13.33 -3.59 -5.02
N GLU A 152 14.58 -3.62 -4.55
CA GLU A 152 15.27 -4.89 -4.29
C GLU A 152 14.57 -5.63 -3.14
N GLU A 153 14.64 -6.96 -3.14
CA GLU A 153 13.88 -7.85 -2.27
C GLU A 153 14.10 -7.57 -0.78
N ILE A 154 15.35 -7.63 -0.29
CA ILE A 154 15.65 -7.42 1.14
C ILE A 154 15.43 -5.96 1.52
N TYR A 155 15.82 -5.03 0.64
CA TYR A 155 15.52 -3.61 0.80
C TYR A 155 14.00 -3.37 0.95
N SER A 156 13.18 -4.04 0.15
CA SER A 156 11.73 -3.90 0.18
C SER A 156 11.13 -4.43 1.48
N MET A 157 11.67 -5.51 2.05
CA MET A 157 11.23 -6.01 3.35
C MET A 157 11.44 -4.96 4.45
N VAL A 158 12.63 -4.34 4.51
CA VAL A 158 12.93 -3.25 5.45
C VAL A 158 11.99 -2.06 5.24
N ARG A 159 11.81 -1.66 3.98
CA ARG A 159 10.96 -0.53 3.61
C ARG A 159 9.50 -0.75 4.01
N PHE A 160 8.93 -1.93 3.73
CA PHE A 160 7.51 -2.16 4.00
C PHE A 160 7.21 -2.47 5.46
N VAL A 161 8.17 -3.01 6.23
CA VAL A 161 8.09 -2.99 7.69
C VAL A 161 8.06 -1.55 8.21
N SER A 162 8.88 -0.66 7.65
CA SER A 162 8.89 0.77 7.97
C SER A 162 7.59 1.48 7.56
N ALA A 163 6.95 1.05 6.48
CA ALA A 163 5.67 1.59 6.02
C ALA A 163 4.45 1.10 6.84
N TRP A 164 4.65 0.21 7.82
CA TRP A 164 3.58 -0.27 8.67
C TRP A 164 3.23 0.75 9.78
N GLN A 165 2.09 1.40 9.62
CA GLN A 165 1.53 2.42 10.54
C GLN A 165 2.53 3.51 10.98
N PRO A 166 3.25 4.17 10.06
CA PRO A 166 4.20 5.22 10.41
C PRO A 166 3.47 6.46 10.96
N LYS A 167 3.98 7.05 12.05
CA LYS A 167 3.36 8.20 12.73
C LYS A 167 3.21 9.42 11.82
N THR A 168 4.26 9.77 11.06
CA THR A 168 4.26 10.92 10.12
C THR A 168 4.22 10.49 8.65
N GLY A 169 3.61 9.33 8.36
CA GLY A 169 3.51 8.82 6.99
C GLY A 169 4.87 8.53 6.36
N ARG A 170 5.05 8.95 5.10
CA ARG A 170 6.23 8.67 4.28
C ARG A 170 7.55 9.18 4.90
N GLN A 171 7.50 10.29 5.63
CA GLN A 171 8.70 10.83 6.29
C GLN A 171 9.25 9.85 7.34
N SER A 172 8.38 9.33 8.21
CA SER A 172 8.75 8.32 9.20
C SER A 172 9.21 7.01 8.53
N GLU A 173 8.55 6.60 7.44
CA GLU A 173 8.95 5.42 6.65
C GLU A 173 10.40 5.55 6.15
N MET A 174 10.73 6.65 5.47
CA MET A 174 12.07 6.86 4.90
C MET A 174 13.16 6.96 5.98
N ARG A 175 12.87 7.61 7.12
CA ARG A 175 13.82 7.68 8.25
C ARG A 175 14.10 6.33 8.87
N MET A 176 13.09 5.48 9.06
CA MET A 176 13.29 4.11 9.58
C MET A 176 14.10 3.25 8.60
N LEU A 177 13.82 3.37 7.30
CA LEU A 177 14.58 2.70 6.25
C LEU A 177 16.06 3.09 6.28
N TYR A 178 16.34 4.40 6.27
CA TYR A 178 17.71 4.92 6.41
C TYR A 178 18.37 4.44 7.71
N ASN A 179 17.68 4.53 8.85
CA ASN A 179 18.22 4.09 10.13
C ASN A 179 18.60 2.61 10.09
N PHE A 180 17.74 1.74 9.57
CA PHE A 180 18.06 0.32 9.43
C PHE A 180 19.31 0.12 8.58
N LEU A 181 19.36 0.75 7.41
CA LEU A 181 20.47 0.62 6.46
C LEU A 181 21.78 1.13 7.04
N SER A 182 21.77 2.27 7.73
CA SER A 182 22.95 2.83 8.39
C SER A 182 23.50 1.97 9.54
N ILE A 183 22.65 1.12 10.12
CA ILE A 183 23.01 0.27 11.26
C ILE A 183 23.47 -1.11 10.78
N PHE A 184 22.78 -1.70 9.80
CA PHE A 184 22.92 -3.11 9.43
C PHE A 184 23.40 -3.34 7.98
N GLY A 185 23.48 -2.30 7.16
CA GLY A 185 24.11 -2.35 5.85
C GLY A 185 25.59 -1.97 5.92
N GLU A 186 26.36 -2.43 4.94
CA GLU A 186 27.77 -2.08 4.81
C GLU A 186 27.91 -0.72 4.13
N LYS A 187 28.50 0.26 4.83
CA LYS A 187 28.74 1.59 4.25
C LYS A 187 29.76 1.46 3.12
N ILE A 188 29.34 1.82 1.91
CA ILE A 188 30.21 1.85 0.74
C ILE A 188 30.69 3.28 0.53
N GLU A 189 32.00 3.45 0.40
CA GLU A 189 32.57 4.75 0.03
C GLU A 189 32.28 5.05 -1.45
N ILE A 190 31.84 6.29 -1.69
CA ILE A 190 31.54 6.82 -3.01
C ILE A 190 32.68 7.76 -3.41
N ILE A 191 33.34 7.46 -4.52
CA ILE A 191 34.48 8.24 -5.02
C ILE A 191 34.01 9.22 -6.10
N GLY A 192 34.65 10.39 -6.14
CA GLY A 192 34.35 11.44 -7.12
C GLY A 192 33.36 12.47 -6.59
N LYS A 193 32.66 13.14 -7.51
CA LYS A 193 31.79 14.29 -7.18
C LYS A 193 30.54 13.94 -6.35
N TRP A 194 30.21 12.66 -6.21
CA TRP A 194 29.05 12.17 -5.45
C TRP A 194 29.40 11.72 -4.02
N ASN A 195 30.63 11.97 -3.56
CA ASN A 195 31.13 11.54 -2.24
C ASN A 195 30.40 12.15 -1.03
N PHE A 196 29.54 13.15 -1.25
CA PHE A 196 28.67 13.73 -0.23
C PHE A 196 27.39 12.91 0.02
N LEU A 197 27.12 11.88 -0.80
CA LEU A 197 26.01 10.95 -0.61
C LEU A 197 26.43 9.78 0.28
N GLU A 198 25.45 9.04 0.78
CA GLU A 198 25.66 7.83 1.56
C GLU A 198 24.97 6.63 0.91
N PHE A 199 25.67 5.50 0.87
CA PHE A 199 25.13 4.23 0.39
C PHE A 199 25.50 3.09 1.34
N PHE A 200 24.51 2.25 1.66
CA PHE A 200 24.65 1.14 2.58
C PHE A 200 24.16 -0.13 1.90
N LEU A 201 25.07 -1.08 1.67
CA LEU A 201 24.79 -2.31 0.95
C LEU A 201 24.26 -3.40 1.90
N LEU A 202 23.09 -3.94 1.59
CA LEU A 202 22.52 -5.14 2.19
C LEU A 202 22.87 -6.41 1.39
N PRO A 203 22.84 -7.60 2.03
CA PRO A 203 22.82 -8.86 1.28
C PRO A 203 21.59 -8.92 0.36
N THR A 204 21.75 -9.60 -0.77
CA THR A 204 20.63 -9.93 -1.66
C THR A 204 19.76 -11.03 -1.06
N TYR A 205 18.58 -11.23 -1.63
CA TYR A 205 17.73 -12.37 -1.28
C TYR A 205 18.46 -13.72 -1.34
N GLN A 206 19.30 -13.94 -2.36
CA GLN A 206 20.03 -15.19 -2.52
C GLN A 206 21.13 -15.36 -1.46
N ASP A 207 21.80 -14.28 -1.07
CA ASP A 207 22.77 -14.29 0.03
C ASP A 207 22.11 -14.73 1.34
N VAL A 208 20.94 -14.15 1.66
CA VAL A 208 20.17 -14.50 2.86
C VAL A 208 19.66 -15.95 2.80
N LYS A 209 19.12 -16.37 1.65
CA LYS A 209 18.64 -17.74 1.43
C LYS A 209 19.76 -18.77 1.65
N ASN A 210 20.95 -18.49 1.12
CA ASN A 210 22.13 -19.34 1.27
C ASN A 210 22.89 -19.15 2.59
N LYS A 211 22.43 -18.23 3.47
CA LYS A 211 23.13 -17.79 4.69
C LYS A 211 24.59 -17.37 4.44
N ASN A 212 24.88 -16.81 3.27
CA ASN A 212 26.21 -16.33 2.90
C ASN A 212 26.34 -14.83 3.21
N PHE A 213 27.01 -14.51 4.31
CA PHE A 213 27.19 -13.13 4.79
C PHE A 213 28.65 -12.70 4.87
N ASN A 214 29.55 -13.33 4.11
CA ASN A 214 30.99 -13.05 4.19
C ASN A 214 31.33 -11.59 3.88
N LEU A 215 30.56 -10.96 3.00
CA LEU A 215 30.67 -9.54 2.64
C LEU A 215 29.82 -8.61 3.53
N PHE A 216 29.02 -9.13 4.45
CA PHE A 216 28.01 -8.37 5.20
C PHE A 216 28.11 -8.60 6.71
N PRO A 217 29.25 -8.27 7.37
CA PRO A 217 29.45 -8.51 8.79
C PRO A 217 28.37 -7.88 9.70
N ASN A 218 27.87 -6.69 9.38
CA ASN A 218 26.83 -6.03 10.19
C ASN A 218 25.51 -6.79 10.11
N PHE A 219 25.10 -7.19 8.90
CA PHE A 219 23.91 -8.00 8.72
C PHE A 219 24.10 -9.41 9.28
N LYS A 220 25.30 -10.00 9.20
CA LYS A 220 25.63 -11.31 9.78
C LYS A 220 25.37 -11.33 11.28
N MET A 221 25.87 -10.33 12.00
CA MET A 221 25.64 -10.18 13.44
C MET A 221 24.13 -10.07 13.75
N LEU A 222 23.39 -9.27 12.98
CA LEU A 222 21.95 -9.18 13.11
C LEU A 222 21.27 -10.53 12.87
N TYR A 223 21.60 -11.22 11.77
CA TYR A 223 21.02 -12.51 11.42
C TYR A 223 21.23 -13.56 12.51
N GLN A 224 22.44 -13.67 13.05
CA GLN A 224 22.76 -14.60 14.14
C GLN A 224 21.93 -14.31 15.39
N ALA A 225 21.79 -13.03 15.75
CA ALA A 225 20.95 -12.64 16.87
C ALA A 225 19.46 -12.94 16.61
N MET A 226 18.97 -12.69 15.38
CA MET A 226 17.60 -13.00 14.97
C MET A 226 17.31 -14.50 15.00
N GLU A 227 18.25 -15.35 14.58
CA GLU A 227 18.11 -16.81 14.59
C GLU A 227 17.93 -17.35 16.02
N LYS A 228 18.63 -16.79 17.00
CA LYS A 228 18.41 -17.13 18.42
C LYS A 228 17.05 -16.67 18.92
N ILE A 229 16.67 -15.41 18.62
CA ILE A 229 15.36 -14.88 18.99
C ILE A 229 14.23 -15.69 18.35
N TRP A 230 14.40 -16.14 17.10
CA TRP A 230 13.49 -17.01 16.38
C TRP A 230 13.25 -18.31 17.14
N GLY A 231 14.33 -19.03 17.49
CA GLY A 231 14.24 -20.29 18.24
C GLY A 231 13.60 -20.16 19.62
N ILE A 232 13.66 -18.98 20.25
CA ILE A 232 13.11 -18.74 21.60
C ILE A 232 11.64 -18.28 21.54
N TYR A 233 11.29 -17.36 20.64
CA TYR A 233 9.98 -16.70 20.63
C TYR A 233 9.02 -17.19 19.55
N PHE A 234 9.51 -17.63 18.40
CA PHE A 234 8.70 -18.06 17.25
C PHE A 234 8.50 -19.59 17.23
N THR A 235 8.10 -20.11 18.39
CA THR A 235 8.02 -21.56 18.64
C THR A 235 6.65 -22.16 18.35
N GLN A 236 5.62 -21.33 18.23
CA GLN A 236 4.30 -21.82 17.83
C GLN A 236 4.28 -22.06 16.33
N LYS A 237 3.55 -23.09 15.90
CA LYS A 237 3.58 -23.58 14.52
C LYS A 237 2.15 -23.74 14.00
N TYR A 238 1.95 -23.39 12.75
CA TYR A 238 0.74 -23.64 12.00
C TYR A 238 1.12 -24.18 10.62
N SER A 239 0.64 -25.36 10.27
CA SER A 239 0.91 -25.92 8.94
C SER A 239 -0.05 -25.30 7.93
N LEU A 240 0.50 -24.66 6.89
CA LEU A 240 -0.25 -24.14 5.76
C LEU A 240 0.30 -24.75 4.47
N ASP A 241 -0.46 -25.66 3.87
CA ASP A 241 -0.04 -26.47 2.73
C ASP A 241 1.33 -27.13 2.99
N ASN A 242 2.38 -26.69 2.29
CA ASN A 242 3.75 -27.19 2.39
C ASN A 242 4.70 -26.26 3.17
N MET A 243 4.18 -25.28 3.91
CA MET A 243 4.97 -24.38 4.76
C MET A 243 4.57 -24.55 6.22
N GLU A 244 5.56 -24.67 7.10
CA GLU A 244 5.34 -24.51 8.54
C GLU A 244 5.45 -23.02 8.90
N ILE A 245 4.33 -22.40 9.28
CA ILE A 245 4.29 -21.01 9.70
C ILE A 245 4.64 -20.94 11.18
N HIS A 246 5.78 -20.34 11.48
CA HIS A 246 6.23 -20.06 12.83
C HIS A 246 5.69 -18.72 13.33
N PHE A 247 5.23 -18.67 14.57
CA PHE A 247 4.72 -17.45 15.19
C PHE A 247 4.94 -17.41 16.70
N MET A 248 4.72 -16.25 17.28
CA MET A 248 4.93 -16.01 18.70
C MET A 248 3.70 -16.38 19.53
N LYS A 249 3.93 -16.94 20.72
CA LYS A 249 2.85 -17.22 21.68
C LYS A 249 2.17 -15.93 22.21
N ARG A 250 2.95 -14.87 22.41
CA ARG A 250 2.48 -13.57 22.91
C ARG A 250 3.25 -12.45 22.21
N SER A 251 2.60 -11.30 22.04
CA SER A 251 3.28 -10.12 21.49
C SER A 251 4.29 -9.58 22.49
N TRP A 252 5.34 -8.98 21.94
CA TRP A 252 6.26 -8.18 22.74
C TRP A 252 5.59 -6.89 23.24
N PRO A 253 6.11 -6.26 24.30
CA PRO A 253 5.77 -4.88 24.64
C PRO A 253 6.10 -3.95 23.48
N GLN A 254 5.21 -3.02 23.10
CA GLN A 254 5.41 -2.19 21.91
C GLN A 254 6.63 -1.26 22.00
N ASP A 255 6.81 -0.61 23.16
CA ASP A 255 7.88 0.36 23.39
C ASP A 255 9.22 -0.31 23.68
N LYS A 256 10.30 0.36 23.28
CA LYS A 256 11.67 -0.12 23.44
C LYS A 256 12.05 -0.43 24.88
N ASP A 257 11.79 0.46 25.83
CA ASP A 257 12.33 0.32 27.18
C ASP A 257 11.71 -0.88 27.89
N THR A 258 10.40 -1.08 27.72
CA THR A 258 9.71 -2.28 28.20
C THR A 258 10.14 -3.53 27.44
N PHE A 259 10.41 -3.43 26.14
CA PHE A 259 10.96 -4.53 25.36
C PHE A 259 12.34 -4.96 25.91
N ILE A 260 13.28 -4.04 26.11
CA ILE A 260 14.62 -4.35 26.62
C ILE A 260 14.53 -5.02 27.99
N THR A 261 13.76 -4.44 28.91
CA THR A 261 13.66 -4.92 30.29
C THR A 261 12.98 -6.27 30.41
N LYS A 262 12.00 -6.58 29.54
CA LYS A 262 11.22 -7.83 29.62
C LYS A 262 11.65 -8.92 28.64
N ILE A 263 12.35 -8.57 27.56
CA ILE A 263 12.74 -9.48 26.49
C ILE A 263 14.26 -9.66 26.48
N THR A 264 15.03 -8.70 25.97
CA THR A 264 16.45 -8.96 25.66
C THR A 264 17.37 -8.99 26.88
N TYR A 265 17.11 -8.17 27.92
CA TYR A 265 17.91 -8.18 29.15
C TYR A 265 17.80 -9.50 29.93
N PRO A 266 16.61 -10.08 30.15
CA PRO A 266 16.48 -11.41 30.75
C PRO A 266 17.24 -12.52 29.99
N LEU A 267 17.20 -12.53 28.65
CA LEU A 267 17.89 -13.52 27.83
C LEU A 267 19.40 -13.41 27.98
N TYR A 268 19.92 -12.18 27.93
CA TYR A 268 21.33 -11.90 28.15
C TYR A 268 21.78 -12.33 29.55
N LYS A 269 21.01 -11.99 30.60
CA LYS A 269 21.34 -12.36 31.98
C LYS A 269 21.40 -13.88 32.18
N LYS A 270 20.62 -14.65 31.42
CA LYS A 270 20.63 -16.12 31.43
C LYS A 270 21.70 -16.74 30.53
N GLY A 271 22.43 -15.93 29.75
CA GLY A 271 23.39 -16.43 28.77
C GLY A 271 22.76 -17.06 27.52
N GLU A 272 21.46 -16.85 27.29
CA GLU A 272 20.76 -17.35 26.09
C GLU A 272 21.19 -16.56 24.83
N ILE A 273 21.57 -15.29 25.01
CA ILE A 273 22.17 -14.42 23.98
C ILE A 273 23.38 -13.69 24.56
N SER A 274 24.35 -13.34 23.71
CA SER A 274 25.53 -12.54 24.06
C SER A 274 25.19 -11.05 24.21
N ALA A 275 26.16 -10.26 24.71
CA ALA A 275 26.01 -8.81 24.78
C ALA A 275 25.84 -8.18 23.38
N ASP A 276 26.60 -8.65 22.40
CA ASP A 276 26.55 -8.16 21.01
C ASP A 276 25.22 -8.53 20.34
N GLU A 277 24.72 -9.74 20.56
CA GLU A 277 23.43 -10.19 20.04
C GLU A 277 22.28 -9.40 20.67
N LYS A 278 22.34 -9.16 21.98
CA LYS A 278 21.41 -8.26 22.67
C LYS A 278 21.43 -6.87 22.03
N GLN A 279 22.62 -6.30 21.83
CA GLN A 279 22.77 -4.98 21.23
C GLN A 279 22.20 -4.93 19.81
N ALA A 280 22.43 -5.96 18.99
CA ALA A 280 21.89 -6.04 17.64
C ALA A 280 20.35 -6.03 17.62
N ILE A 281 19.70 -6.81 18.49
CA ILE A 281 18.24 -6.85 18.59
C ILE A 281 17.66 -5.54 19.15
N ASP A 282 18.31 -4.94 20.15
CA ASP A 282 17.88 -3.65 20.68
C ASP A 282 17.98 -2.55 19.60
N ARG A 283 19.07 -2.56 18.81
CA ARG A 283 19.24 -1.63 17.67
C ARG A 283 18.26 -1.90 16.53
N LEU A 284 17.81 -3.15 16.34
CA LEU A 284 16.74 -3.47 15.38
C LEU A 284 15.43 -2.78 15.78
N VAL A 285 15.10 -2.78 17.07
CA VAL A 285 13.94 -2.05 17.58
C VAL A 285 14.11 -0.53 17.42
N ASP A 286 15.31 0.00 17.64
CA ASP A 286 15.62 1.42 17.37
C ASP A 286 15.43 1.79 15.90
N ALA A 287 15.94 0.98 14.98
CA ALA A 287 15.84 1.20 13.54
C ALA A 287 14.39 1.37 13.10
N PHE A 288 13.46 0.61 13.69
CA PHE A 288 12.03 0.69 13.41
C PHE A 288 11.26 1.64 14.34
N ASN A 289 11.89 2.76 14.71
CA ASN A 289 11.32 3.84 15.51
C ASN A 289 10.85 3.36 16.89
N ARG A 290 11.72 2.59 17.56
CA ARG A 290 11.52 2.10 18.94
C ARG A 290 10.24 1.27 19.12
N HIS A 291 9.83 0.56 18.07
CA HIS A 291 8.60 -0.23 18.02
C HIS A 291 8.91 -1.71 17.81
N SER A 292 8.83 -2.52 18.87
CA SER A 292 9.26 -3.92 18.85
C SER A 292 8.45 -4.82 17.89
N TRP A 293 7.17 -4.53 17.66
CA TRP A 293 6.35 -5.33 16.73
C TRP A 293 6.84 -5.24 15.28
N ARG A 294 7.38 -4.08 14.86
CA ARG A 294 7.99 -3.96 13.53
C ARG A 294 9.25 -4.82 13.42
N ALA A 295 10.07 -4.84 14.48
CA ALA A 295 11.21 -5.74 14.55
C ALA A 295 10.78 -7.22 14.47
N ALA A 296 9.69 -7.61 15.15
CA ALA A 296 9.12 -8.95 15.02
C ALA A 296 8.67 -9.27 13.58
N PHE A 297 7.98 -8.34 12.90
CA PHE A 297 7.58 -8.52 11.50
C PHE A 297 8.80 -8.68 10.57
N PHE A 298 9.87 -7.93 10.82
CA PHE A 298 11.11 -8.06 10.06
C PHE A 298 11.80 -9.41 10.30
N ILE A 299 11.96 -9.82 11.56
CA ILE A 299 12.52 -11.12 11.94
C ILE A 299 11.76 -12.24 11.24
N TRP A 300 10.42 -12.21 11.31
CA TRP A 300 9.60 -13.20 10.64
C TRP A 300 9.82 -13.22 9.12
N SER A 301 9.84 -12.05 8.49
CA SER A 301 10.01 -11.94 7.03
C SER A 301 11.36 -12.51 6.57
N ILE A 302 12.43 -12.30 7.33
CA ILE A 302 13.78 -12.83 7.01
C ILE A 302 13.90 -14.32 7.31
N MET A 303 13.43 -14.77 8.47
CA MET A 303 13.57 -16.17 8.89
C MET A 303 12.72 -17.10 8.02
N SER A 304 11.52 -16.68 7.60
CA SER A 304 10.63 -17.48 6.76
C SER A 304 11.14 -17.73 5.33
N ILE A 305 12.22 -17.04 4.91
CA ILE A 305 12.93 -17.37 3.66
C ILE A 305 13.44 -18.83 3.69
N GLN A 306 13.79 -19.32 4.88
CA GLN A 306 14.27 -20.69 5.10
C GLN A 306 13.13 -21.71 5.09
N ASP A 307 11.91 -21.29 5.46
CA ASP A 307 10.73 -22.16 5.51
C ASP A 307 10.11 -22.37 4.13
N LYS A 308 10.02 -21.29 3.33
CA LYS A 308 9.51 -21.34 1.96
C LYS A 308 10.04 -20.18 1.13
N ASP A 309 10.56 -20.51 -0.06
CA ASP A 309 11.02 -19.50 -1.02
C ASP A 309 9.88 -18.57 -1.45
N PHE A 310 10.00 -17.26 -1.23
CA PHE A 310 9.02 -16.27 -1.64
C PHE A 310 8.78 -16.22 -3.15
N TYR A 311 9.74 -16.63 -3.99
CA TYR A 311 9.53 -16.77 -5.43
C TYR A 311 8.57 -17.93 -5.79
N SER A 312 8.37 -18.88 -4.87
CA SER A 312 7.45 -20.02 -5.06
C SER A 312 6.01 -19.73 -4.64
N TRP A 313 5.72 -18.54 -4.11
CA TRP A 313 4.38 -18.20 -3.65
C TRP A 313 3.48 -17.90 -4.83
N ASP A 314 2.59 -18.83 -5.14
CA ASP A 314 1.50 -18.61 -6.09
C ASP A 314 0.32 -17.89 -5.44
N LYS A 315 -0.68 -17.57 -6.28
CA LYS A 315 -1.92 -16.93 -5.85
C LYS A 315 -2.67 -17.77 -4.81
N GLU A 316 -2.74 -19.09 -4.99
CA GLU A 316 -3.55 -19.96 -4.13
C GLU A 316 -2.98 -19.96 -2.71
N PHE A 317 -1.68 -20.21 -2.59
CA PHE A 317 -0.96 -20.18 -1.33
C PHE A 317 -1.07 -18.80 -0.67
N PHE A 318 -0.83 -17.72 -1.42
CA PHE A 318 -0.95 -16.36 -0.90
C PHE A 318 -2.35 -16.08 -0.35
N VAL A 319 -3.42 -16.47 -1.07
CA VAL A 319 -4.80 -16.22 -0.61
C VAL A 319 -5.10 -17.00 0.67
N LYS A 320 -4.66 -18.26 0.78
CA LYS A 320 -4.81 -19.02 2.03
C LYS A 320 -4.06 -18.35 3.17
N PHE A 321 -2.79 -17.97 2.95
CA PHE A 321 -1.99 -17.24 3.93
C PHE A 321 -2.67 -15.93 4.34
N TYR A 322 -3.09 -15.10 3.40
CA TYR A 322 -3.60 -13.76 3.67
C TYR A 322 -4.98 -13.74 4.35
N LEU A 323 -5.80 -14.78 4.12
CA LEU A 323 -7.11 -14.94 4.74
C LEU A 323 -7.09 -15.67 6.09
N GLU A 324 -5.97 -16.30 6.45
CA GLU A 324 -5.84 -17.03 7.69
C GLU A 324 -5.95 -16.08 8.89
N LYS A 325 -6.99 -16.29 9.71
CA LYS A 325 -7.28 -15.45 10.87
C LYS A 325 -6.31 -15.72 12.02
N ASN A 326 -5.64 -16.87 12.00
CA ASN A 326 -4.79 -17.36 13.07
C ASN A 326 -3.31 -17.46 12.69
N LEU A 327 -2.82 -16.69 11.70
CA LEU A 327 -1.40 -16.67 11.32
C LEU A 327 -0.48 -16.46 12.53
N GLY A 328 -1.00 -15.81 13.57
CA GLY A 328 -0.37 -15.72 14.86
C GLY A 328 0.36 -14.40 15.05
N VAL A 329 1.01 -14.28 16.20
CA VAL A 329 1.63 -13.03 16.63
C VAL A 329 3.03 -12.91 16.05
N GLY A 330 3.42 -11.69 15.65
CA GLY A 330 4.72 -11.42 15.04
C GLY A 330 4.72 -11.48 13.51
N ILE A 331 3.56 -11.66 12.89
CA ILE A 331 3.38 -11.68 11.43
C ILE A 331 2.49 -10.50 11.00
N SER A 332 2.85 -9.84 9.90
CA SER A 332 2.01 -8.82 9.26
C SER A 332 1.74 -9.21 7.80
N PRO A 333 0.58 -9.81 7.49
CA PRO A 333 0.27 -10.28 6.14
C PRO A 333 0.32 -9.16 5.11
N LYS A 334 -0.10 -7.95 5.51
CA LYS A 334 -0.02 -6.76 4.67
C LYS A 334 1.43 -6.42 4.29
N VAL A 335 2.37 -6.48 5.24
CA VAL A 335 3.79 -6.21 4.96
C VAL A 335 4.34 -7.23 3.97
N VAL A 336 4.00 -8.51 4.18
CA VAL A 336 4.36 -9.62 3.27
C VAL A 336 3.83 -9.37 1.87
N ALA A 337 2.54 -9.04 1.74
CA ALA A 337 1.96 -8.72 0.44
C ALA A 337 2.63 -7.53 -0.25
N CYS A 338 3.01 -6.48 0.50
CA CYS A 338 3.69 -5.32 -0.08
C CYS A 338 5.06 -5.70 -0.68
N PHE A 339 5.91 -6.41 0.05
CA PHE A 339 7.22 -6.78 -0.48
C PHE A 339 7.13 -7.84 -1.57
N LEU A 340 6.19 -8.79 -1.49
CA LEU A 340 6.00 -9.77 -2.56
C LEU A 340 5.55 -9.10 -3.86
N GLN A 341 4.64 -8.14 -3.79
CA GLN A 341 4.19 -7.40 -4.96
C GLN A 341 5.30 -6.48 -5.53
N GLN A 342 5.93 -5.65 -4.70
CA GLN A 342 6.80 -4.56 -5.19
C GLN A 342 8.31 -4.88 -5.14
N GLY A 343 8.71 -5.86 -4.35
CA GLY A 343 10.08 -6.36 -4.24
C GLY A 343 10.32 -7.65 -5.02
N PHE A 344 9.33 -8.55 -5.10
CA PHE A 344 9.44 -9.80 -5.87
C PHE A 344 8.69 -9.75 -7.21
N LYS A 345 8.01 -8.63 -7.52
CA LYS A 345 7.19 -8.44 -8.74
C LYS A 345 6.14 -9.54 -8.92
N ASN A 346 5.58 -10.07 -7.82
CA ASN A 346 4.55 -11.09 -7.90
C ASN A 346 3.23 -10.45 -8.36
N GLU A 347 2.87 -10.69 -9.63
CA GLU A 347 1.69 -10.06 -10.24
C GLU A 347 0.36 -10.58 -9.71
N ASP A 348 0.33 -11.70 -9.00
CA ASP A 348 -0.90 -12.24 -8.43
C ASP A 348 -1.17 -11.77 -6.99
N ILE A 349 -0.26 -11.01 -6.40
CA ILE A 349 -0.34 -10.58 -5.00
C ILE A 349 -0.78 -9.12 -4.89
N ILE A 350 -1.66 -8.85 -3.92
CA ILE A 350 -2.16 -7.51 -3.63
C ILE A 350 -2.12 -7.21 -2.13
N PRO A 351 -1.49 -6.12 -1.70
CA PRO A 351 -1.65 -5.61 -0.34
C PRO A 351 -3.02 -4.94 -0.19
N ILE A 352 -3.88 -5.50 0.66
CA ILE A 352 -5.18 -4.89 0.98
C ILE A 352 -5.01 -3.95 2.17
N ASP A 353 -4.90 -2.66 1.90
CA ASP A 353 -5.03 -1.59 2.90
C ASP A 353 -6.48 -1.08 3.00
N THR A 354 -6.71 -0.05 3.83
CA THR A 354 -8.04 0.54 4.01
C THR A 354 -8.63 1.08 2.70
N TRP A 355 -7.81 1.54 1.75
CA TRP A 355 -8.29 2.11 0.48
C TRP A 355 -8.66 1.02 -0.52
N VAL A 356 -7.83 -0.01 -0.66
CA VAL A 356 -8.16 -1.19 -1.48
C VAL A 356 -9.41 -1.88 -0.92
N ASP A 357 -9.49 -2.03 0.40
CA ASP A 357 -10.66 -2.59 1.11
C ASP A 357 -11.93 -1.77 0.84
N ALA A 358 -11.86 -0.46 1.04
CA ALA A 358 -12.96 0.44 0.72
C ALA A 358 -13.36 0.38 -0.76
N PHE A 359 -12.40 0.30 -1.68
CA PHE A 359 -12.66 0.29 -3.11
C PHE A 359 -13.44 -0.96 -3.52
N TYR A 360 -12.95 -2.16 -3.19
CA TYR A 360 -13.64 -3.36 -3.63
C TYR A 360 -14.99 -3.52 -2.91
N ASN A 361 -15.09 -3.14 -1.63
CA ASN A 361 -16.34 -3.20 -0.88
C ASN A 361 -17.38 -2.20 -1.39
N LEU A 362 -16.98 -0.94 -1.60
CA LEU A 362 -17.93 0.17 -1.79
C LEU A 362 -18.08 0.63 -3.24
N ALA A 363 -17.09 0.41 -4.11
CA ALA A 363 -17.20 0.73 -5.54
C ALA A 363 -17.51 -0.51 -6.39
N LEU A 364 -16.82 -1.63 -6.14
CA LEU A 364 -17.08 -2.90 -6.85
C LEU A 364 -18.23 -3.70 -6.24
N GLY A 365 -18.63 -3.39 -5.01
CA GLY A 365 -19.73 -4.04 -4.32
C GLY A 365 -19.41 -5.48 -3.93
N ILE A 366 -18.14 -5.85 -3.78
CA ILE A 366 -17.70 -7.19 -3.40
C ILE A 366 -17.68 -7.28 -1.88
N ALA A 367 -18.40 -8.21 -1.28
CA ALA A 367 -18.67 -8.16 0.16
C ALA A 367 -17.53 -8.74 1.02
N THR A 368 -16.67 -9.58 0.42
CA THR A 368 -15.64 -10.31 1.17
C THR A 368 -14.31 -10.31 0.43
N LYS A 369 -13.21 -10.36 1.20
CA LYS A 369 -11.85 -10.52 0.64
C LYS A 369 -11.72 -11.79 -0.19
N LYS A 370 -12.36 -12.88 0.23
CA LYS A 370 -12.36 -14.15 -0.51
C LYS A 370 -12.98 -14.00 -1.90
N GLU A 371 -14.15 -13.37 -1.97
CA GLU A 371 -14.83 -13.07 -3.25
C GLU A 371 -13.97 -12.13 -4.12
N PHE A 372 -13.30 -11.14 -3.52
CA PHE A 372 -12.39 -10.25 -4.23
C PHE A 372 -11.23 -11.03 -4.86
N PHE A 373 -10.58 -11.90 -4.09
CA PHE A 373 -9.51 -12.77 -4.56
C PHE A 373 -9.93 -13.72 -5.69
N SER A 374 -11.15 -14.28 -5.62
CA SER A 374 -11.66 -15.16 -6.68
C SER A 374 -12.15 -14.41 -7.92
N SER A 375 -12.52 -13.13 -7.79
CA SER A 375 -13.09 -12.34 -8.89
C SER A 375 -12.04 -11.88 -9.91
N PHE A 376 -10.78 -11.72 -9.51
CA PHE A 376 -9.75 -11.11 -10.35
C PHE A 376 -8.49 -11.96 -10.49
N SER A 377 -7.77 -11.84 -11.60
CA SER A 377 -6.40 -12.35 -11.79
C SER A 377 -5.39 -11.19 -11.79
N LYS A 378 -4.08 -11.49 -11.72
CA LYS A 378 -3.01 -10.49 -11.81
C LYS A 378 -3.24 -9.27 -10.91
N MET A 379 -3.61 -9.55 -9.66
CA MET A 379 -4.10 -8.53 -8.74
C MET A 379 -3.07 -7.45 -8.42
N GLY A 380 -1.78 -7.75 -8.54
CA GLY A 380 -0.71 -6.76 -8.41
C GLY A 380 -0.80 -5.67 -9.48
N LYS A 381 -1.21 -6.01 -10.70
CA LYS A 381 -1.48 -5.04 -11.78
C LYS A 381 -2.80 -4.31 -11.58
N LEU A 382 -3.85 -5.03 -11.18
CA LEU A 382 -5.15 -4.44 -10.85
C LEU A 382 -5.04 -3.41 -9.72
N GLU A 383 -4.22 -3.70 -8.71
CA GLU A 383 -3.93 -2.81 -7.59
C GLU A 383 -3.46 -1.45 -8.06
N ARG A 384 -2.67 -1.36 -9.13
CA ARG A 384 -2.18 -0.07 -9.65
C ARG A 384 -3.34 0.84 -10.06
N ALA A 385 -4.36 0.32 -10.74
CA ALA A 385 -5.54 1.10 -11.11
C ALA A 385 -6.38 1.50 -9.88
N ILE A 386 -6.57 0.57 -8.94
CA ILE A 386 -7.32 0.80 -7.69
C ILE A 386 -6.62 1.85 -6.82
N TRP A 387 -5.31 1.71 -6.63
CA TRP A 387 -4.52 2.56 -5.75
C TRP A 387 -4.34 3.95 -6.35
N LEU A 388 -3.98 4.07 -7.62
CA LEU A 388 -3.82 5.38 -8.27
C LEU A 388 -5.12 6.18 -8.26
N SER A 389 -6.24 5.53 -8.56
CA SER A 389 -7.55 6.19 -8.50
C SER A 389 -7.92 6.56 -7.07
N SER A 390 -7.63 5.74 -6.06
CA SER A 390 -7.88 6.05 -4.65
C SER A 390 -6.97 7.19 -4.13
N GLN A 391 -5.69 7.21 -4.50
CA GLN A 391 -4.75 8.26 -4.09
C GLN A 391 -5.05 9.60 -4.76
N ALA A 392 -5.36 9.61 -6.06
CA ALA A 392 -5.74 10.83 -6.78
C ALA A 392 -6.93 11.54 -6.12
N ARG A 393 -7.81 10.77 -5.47
CA ARG A 393 -8.96 11.28 -4.72
C ARG A 393 -8.56 11.89 -3.39
N LYS A 394 -7.57 11.30 -2.71
CA LYS A 394 -7.01 11.78 -1.44
C LYS A 394 -6.24 13.08 -1.61
N THR A 395 -5.53 13.23 -2.72
CA THR A 395 -4.73 14.42 -3.03
C THR A 395 -5.52 15.50 -3.78
N ASN A 396 -6.85 15.38 -3.84
CA ASN A 396 -7.71 16.40 -4.45
C ASN A 396 -7.31 16.73 -5.91
N ILE A 397 -7.04 15.71 -6.72
CA ILE A 397 -6.82 15.90 -8.16
C ILE A 397 -8.16 16.20 -8.83
N LYS A 398 -8.27 17.37 -9.49
CA LYS A 398 -9.51 17.88 -10.12
C LYS A 398 -10.29 16.80 -10.90
N THR A 399 -9.60 16.07 -11.76
CA THR A 399 -10.15 15.00 -12.60
C THR A 399 -10.85 13.88 -11.82
N PHE A 400 -10.45 13.65 -10.57
CA PHE A 400 -10.96 12.56 -9.73
C PHE A 400 -12.01 13.02 -8.70
N PHE A 401 -12.28 14.32 -8.53
CA PHE A 401 -13.19 14.80 -7.48
C PHE A 401 -14.59 14.16 -7.53
N ASP A 402 -15.12 13.94 -8.73
CA ASP A 402 -16.50 13.52 -8.92
C ASP A 402 -16.65 11.99 -9.14
N LEU A 403 -15.62 11.21 -8.81
CA LEU A 403 -15.69 9.75 -8.91
C LEU A 403 -16.14 9.14 -7.57
N MET A 404 -16.26 7.82 -7.46
CA MET A 404 -16.30 6.96 -6.25
C MET A 404 -16.67 7.59 -4.86
N TRP A 405 -17.67 8.47 -4.74
CA TRP A 405 -17.90 9.24 -3.48
C TRP A 405 -18.13 8.33 -2.27
N CYS A 406 -18.63 7.12 -2.51
CA CYS A 406 -18.77 6.07 -1.53
C CYS A 406 -17.50 5.75 -0.71
N VAL A 407 -16.29 5.96 -1.26
CA VAL A 407 -15.02 5.70 -0.54
C VAL A 407 -14.50 6.90 0.26
N ARG A 408 -15.28 7.98 0.42
CA ARG A 408 -14.95 9.14 1.28
C ARG A 408 -15.60 9.02 2.64
N TYR A 409 -15.03 9.69 3.65
CA TYR A 409 -15.72 9.88 4.92
C TYR A 409 -16.97 10.75 4.73
N GLY A 410 -18.08 10.31 5.34
CA GLY A 410 -19.41 10.87 5.10
C GLY A 410 -19.81 12.00 6.02
N ASP A 411 -19.18 12.09 7.18
CA ASP A 411 -19.45 13.12 8.19
C ASP A 411 -18.17 13.33 9.02
N THR A 412 -18.01 14.54 9.53
CA THR A 412 -16.92 14.91 10.43
C THR A 412 -17.07 14.18 11.77
N GLY A 413 -16.13 13.30 12.10
CA GLY A 413 -16.02 12.70 13.45
C GLY A 413 -16.56 11.28 13.61
N ASN A 414 -17.32 10.75 12.64
CA ASN A 414 -17.87 9.38 12.75
C ASN A 414 -16.91 8.26 12.28
N ASN A 415 -15.79 8.62 11.63
CA ASN A 415 -14.81 7.69 11.04
C ASN A 415 -15.42 6.63 10.10
N ARG A 416 -16.57 6.91 9.48
CA ARG A 416 -17.25 6.01 8.55
C ARG A 416 -17.20 6.53 7.13
N LEU A 417 -16.95 5.61 6.21
CA LEU A 417 -17.05 5.87 4.78
C LEU A 417 -18.54 5.98 4.38
N ARG A 418 -18.86 6.83 3.40
CA ARG A 418 -20.22 7.12 2.92
C ARG A 418 -20.97 5.87 2.47
N GLY A 419 -20.23 4.94 1.86
CA GLY A 419 -20.82 3.82 1.15
C GLY A 419 -21.64 4.25 -0.07
N PRO A 420 -22.10 3.29 -0.89
CA PRO A 420 -23.06 3.58 -1.93
C PRO A 420 -24.38 4.02 -1.28
N ASN A 421 -24.84 5.22 -1.61
CA ASN A 421 -26.10 5.77 -1.13
C ASN A 421 -26.63 6.80 -2.16
N PRO A 422 -27.88 7.27 -2.05
CA PRO A 422 -28.42 8.20 -3.05
C PRO A 422 -27.55 9.44 -3.28
N ILE A 423 -27.10 10.10 -2.22
CA ILE A 423 -26.33 11.35 -2.34
C ILE A 423 -24.93 11.07 -2.91
N SER A 424 -24.23 10.04 -2.42
CA SER A 424 -22.90 9.68 -2.93
C SER A 424 -22.92 9.18 -4.38
N CYS A 425 -24.02 8.57 -4.82
CA CYS A 425 -24.17 8.10 -6.20
C CYS A 425 -24.58 9.21 -7.16
N TYR A 426 -25.24 10.27 -6.70
CA TYR A 426 -25.81 11.31 -7.56
C TYR A 426 -24.78 11.96 -8.50
N GLU A 427 -23.70 12.54 -7.95
CA GLU A 427 -22.63 13.20 -8.72
C GLU A 427 -21.49 12.27 -9.15
N CYS A 428 -21.61 10.97 -8.88
CA CYS A 428 -20.55 10.04 -9.22
C CYS A 428 -20.54 9.80 -10.74
N LYS A 429 -19.50 10.25 -11.46
CA LYS A 429 -19.40 10.04 -12.92
C LYS A 429 -19.27 8.57 -13.32
N LEU A 430 -18.95 7.68 -12.38
CA LEU A 430 -18.93 6.23 -12.61
C LEU A 430 -20.31 5.59 -12.44
N ARG A 431 -21.34 6.31 -11.96
CA ARG A 431 -22.69 5.79 -11.61
C ARG A 431 -23.23 4.86 -12.69
N GLY A 432 -23.21 5.30 -13.95
CA GLY A 432 -23.76 4.57 -15.09
C GLY A 432 -23.09 3.23 -15.38
N LYS A 433 -21.94 2.94 -14.79
CA LYS A 433 -21.19 1.67 -14.89
C LYS A 433 -20.80 1.11 -13.53
N CYS A 434 -21.35 1.63 -12.43
CA CYS A 434 -20.89 1.34 -11.07
C CYS A 434 -21.56 0.08 -10.49
N PRO A 435 -20.77 -0.96 -10.16
CA PRO A 435 -21.28 -2.18 -9.57
C PRO A 435 -22.10 -2.02 -8.30
N SER A 436 -21.70 -1.11 -7.42
CA SER A 436 -22.40 -0.83 -6.17
C SER A 436 -23.67 0.00 -6.36
N TYR A 437 -23.67 0.94 -7.33
CA TYR A 437 -24.88 1.70 -7.64
C TYR A 437 -26.00 0.77 -8.11
N PHE A 438 -25.68 -0.16 -9.01
CA PHE A 438 -26.67 -1.14 -9.50
C PHE A 438 -27.21 -2.06 -8.40
N LYS A 439 -26.48 -2.26 -7.30
CA LYS A 439 -26.99 -3.02 -6.14
C LYS A 439 -28.02 -2.24 -5.34
N ILE A 440 -27.89 -0.91 -5.26
CA ILE A 440 -28.76 -0.07 -4.44
C ILE A 440 -29.85 0.66 -5.24
N SER A 441 -29.80 0.64 -6.57
CA SER A 441 -30.67 1.46 -7.43
C SER A 441 -32.16 1.13 -7.26
N GLU A 442 -32.47 -0.13 -6.94
CA GLU A 442 -33.82 -0.64 -6.68
C GLU A 442 -34.20 -0.65 -5.20
N GLU A 443 -33.35 -0.13 -4.31
CA GLU A 443 -33.66 -0.03 -2.89
C GLU A 443 -34.60 1.14 -2.62
N ASN A 444 -35.44 1.00 -1.58
CA ASN A 444 -36.36 2.04 -1.17
C ASN A 444 -35.65 3.10 -0.32
N VAL A 445 -35.90 4.37 -0.62
CA VAL A 445 -35.50 5.53 0.18
C VAL A 445 -36.73 6.29 0.65
N LEU A 446 -36.81 6.50 1.96
CA LEU A 446 -37.80 7.40 2.56
C LEU A 446 -37.26 8.82 2.54
N LEU A 447 -37.85 9.69 1.72
CA LEU A 447 -37.53 11.11 1.65
C LEU A 447 -38.33 11.87 2.72
N LEU A 448 -37.67 12.63 3.59
CA LEU A 448 -38.32 13.44 4.63
C LEU A 448 -37.81 14.88 4.59
N ASP A 449 -38.67 15.82 4.99
CA ASP A 449 -38.24 17.17 5.31
C ASP A 449 -37.63 17.19 6.73
N LYS A 450 -36.46 17.82 6.90
CA LYS A 450 -35.76 17.87 8.19
C LYS A 450 -36.56 18.57 9.28
N SER A 451 -37.44 19.52 8.92
CA SER A 451 -38.20 20.35 9.87
C SER A 451 -39.06 19.57 10.88
N GLY A 452 -39.35 18.29 10.63
CA GLY A 452 -40.11 17.41 11.53
C GLY A 452 -39.32 16.24 12.13
N VAL A 453 -37.99 16.17 11.97
CA VAL A 453 -37.19 15.01 12.37
C VAL A 453 -36.31 15.35 13.57
N LYS A 454 -36.52 14.65 14.69
CA LYS A 454 -35.67 14.76 15.86
C LYS A 454 -34.40 13.91 15.69
N LEU A 455 -33.25 14.56 15.80
CA LEU A 455 -31.93 13.96 15.68
C LEU A 455 -31.23 13.91 17.04
N ILE A 456 -30.56 12.80 17.35
CA ILE A 456 -29.75 12.64 18.56
C ILE A 456 -28.29 12.48 18.15
N GLU A 457 -27.43 13.33 18.70
CA GLU A 457 -25.97 13.17 18.61
C GLU A 457 -25.51 12.06 19.54
N LEU A 458 -24.77 11.10 18.98
CA LEU A 458 -24.02 10.13 19.75
C LEU A 458 -22.67 10.73 20.11
N LYS A 459 -22.32 10.79 21.39
CA LYS A 459 -21.03 11.31 21.87
C LYS A 459 -20.13 10.19 22.40
N THR A 460 -18.83 10.35 22.23
CA THR A 460 -17.80 9.54 22.88
C THR A 460 -17.75 9.84 24.39
N LYS A 461 -17.04 9.01 25.17
CA LYS A 461 -16.79 9.29 26.59
C LYS A 461 -16.05 10.61 26.82
N GLU A 462 -15.31 11.08 25.82
CA GLU A 462 -14.56 12.34 25.80
C GLU A 462 -15.40 13.52 25.30
N GLY A 463 -16.70 13.33 25.03
CA GLY A 463 -17.61 14.38 24.58
C GLY A 463 -17.61 14.65 23.06
N ASN A 464 -16.70 14.06 22.29
CA ASN A 464 -16.66 14.22 20.83
C ASN A 464 -17.87 13.56 20.15
N VAL A 465 -18.48 14.22 19.17
CA VAL A 465 -19.57 13.65 18.36
C VAL A 465 -19.04 12.47 17.54
N LYS A 466 -19.67 11.32 17.72
CA LYS A 466 -19.38 10.03 17.08
C LYS A 466 -20.34 9.71 15.93
N GLY A 467 -21.47 10.42 15.87
CA GLY A 467 -22.46 10.28 14.81
C GLY A 467 -23.82 10.82 15.25
N GLU A 468 -24.82 10.64 14.40
CA GLU A 468 -26.18 11.13 14.60
C GLU A 468 -27.19 10.01 14.30
N ILE A 469 -28.30 9.95 15.04
CA ILE A 469 -29.39 9.01 14.83
C ILE A 469 -30.75 9.71 14.75
N ILE A 470 -31.72 9.07 14.11
CA ILE A 470 -33.12 9.52 14.11
C ILE A 470 -33.84 8.96 15.35
N ASP A 471 -34.41 9.84 16.16
CA ASP A 471 -35.24 9.51 17.33
C ASP A 471 -36.73 9.75 17.03
N SER A 472 -37.30 8.83 16.26
CA SER A 472 -38.74 8.87 15.94
C SER A 472 -39.27 7.47 15.67
N LYS A 473 -40.21 7.04 16.52
CA LYS A 473 -40.89 5.75 16.39
C LYS A 473 -41.71 5.68 15.11
N ASP A 474 -42.39 6.76 14.74
CA ASP A 474 -43.24 6.80 13.55
C ASP A 474 -42.42 6.71 12.26
N ILE A 475 -41.27 7.39 12.21
CA ILE A 475 -40.33 7.28 11.09
C ILE A 475 -39.77 5.86 10.99
N PHE A 476 -39.45 5.26 12.14
CA PHE A 476 -38.97 3.89 12.19
C PHE A 476 -40.01 2.89 11.65
N GLU A 477 -41.24 2.96 12.13
CA GLU A 477 -42.32 2.06 11.69
C GLU A 477 -42.67 2.28 10.22
N LYS A 478 -42.69 3.52 9.75
CA LYS A 478 -42.90 3.84 8.32
C LYS A 478 -41.79 3.26 7.45
N ALA A 479 -40.53 3.53 7.79
CA ALA A 479 -39.39 3.03 7.02
C ALA A 479 -39.36 1.49 7.00
N LYS A 480 -39.71 0.84 8.11
CA LYS A 480 -39.83 -0.63 8.20
C LYS A 480 -40.99 -1.16 7.35
N LYS A 481 -42.17 -0.56 7.45
CA LYS A 481 -43.36 -0.94 6.66
C LYS A 481 -43.09 -0.83 5.16
N ASP A 482 -42.39 0.22 4.76
CA ASP A 482 -42.07 0.49 3.37
C ASP A 482 -40.80 -0.24 2.90
N ASN A 483 -40.20 -1.10 3.74
CA ASN A 483 -38.97 -1.84 3.46
C ASN A 483 -37.84 -0.92 2.94
N CYS A 484 -37.66 0.23 3.59
CA CYS A 484 -36.64 1.20 3.24
C CYS A 484 -35.25 0.70 3.63
N TYR A 485 -34.30 0.89 2.72
CA TYR A 485 -32.88 0.71 3.00
C TYR A 485 -32.24 2.02 3.48
N PHE A 486 -32.76 3.15 2.98
CA PHE A 486 -32.26 4.49 3.31
C PHE A 486 -33.37 5.40 3.85
N ILE A 487 -33.00 6.32 4.73
CA ILE A 487 -33.76 7.53 4.99
C ILE A 487 -32.92 8.71 4.52
N CYS A 488 -33.50 9.58 3.71
CA CYS A 488 -32.83 10.79 3.24
C CYS A 488 -33.58 12.02 3.75
N LEU A 489 -32.88 12.85 4.52
CA LEU A 489 -33.40 14.13 4.98
C LEU A 489 -33.08 15.22 3.98
N THR A 490 -34.06 16.09 3.77
CA THR A 490 -33.99 17.23 2.87
C THR A 490 -34.16 18.53 3.63
N GLU A 491 -33.51 19.59 3.17
CA GLU A 491 -33.72 20.98 3.59
C GLU A 491 -34.13 21.76 2.34
N ASP A 492 -35.29 22.42 2.36
CA ASP A 492 -35.87 23.08 1.17
C ASP A 492 -35.96 22.15 -0.07
N LYS A 493 -36.27 20.87 0.19
CA LYS A 493 -36.28 19.75 -0.79
C LYS A 493 -34.90 19.41 -1.39
N ILE A 494 -33.80 19.92 -0.84
CA ILE A 494 -32.45 19.56 -1.24
C ILE A 494 -31.98 18.40 -0.35
N PRO A 495 -31.55 17.25 -0.90
CA PRO A 495 -30.98 16.16 -0.10
C PRO A 495 -29.73 16.60 0.66
N LYS A 496 -29.69 16.39 1.98
CA LYS A 496 -28.57 16.79 2.86
C LYS A 496 -27.96 15.66 3.66
N LYS A 497 -28.79 14.79 4.22
CA LYS A 497 -28.33 13.71 5.11
C LYS A 497 -28.92 12.36 4.71
N VAL A 498 -28.11 11.30 4.73
CA VAL A 498 -28.56 9.91 4.53
C VAL A 498 -28.28 9.07 5.77
N PHE A 499 -29.29 8.32 6.17
CA PHE A 499 -29.25 7.37 7.27
C PHE A 499 -29.47 5.95 6.77
N VAL A 500 -28.77 5.00 7.39
CA VAL A 500 -28.92 3.56 7.16
C VAL A 500 -29.23 2.86 8.46
N TYR A 501 -29.95 1.75 8.39
CA TYR A 501 -30.34 1.00 9.57
C TYR A 501 -29.17 0.13 10.07
N ILE A 502 -28.62 0.46 11.24
CA ILE A 502 -27.49 -0.25 11.84
C ILE A 502 -27.82 -0.63 13.29
N GLY A 503 -27.77 -1.92 13.58
CA GLY A 503 -28.12 -2.46 14.90
C GLY A 503 -29.60 -2.26 15.21
N LYS A 504 -29.93 -1.16 15.90
CA LYS A 504 -31.30 -0.79 16.28
C LYS A 504 -31.69 0.63 15.87
N PHE A 505 -30.80 1.36 15.18
CA PHE A 505 -30.99 2.78 14.92
C PHE A 505 -30.72 3.13 13.47
N TRP A 506 -31.49 4.08 12.95
CA TRP A 506 -31.17 4.80 11.72
C TRP A 506 -30.01 5.73 12.01
N THR A 507 -28.82 5.39 11.51
CA THR A 507 -27.57 6.08 11.81
C THR A 507 -27.09 6.85 10.58
N LEU A 508 -26.65 8.08 10.81
CA LEU A 508 -26.08 8.93 9.77
C LEU A 508 -24.85 8.26 9.15
N THR A 509 -24.84 8.17 7.82
CA THR A 509 -23.70 7.65 7.05
C THR A 509 -23.16 8.66 6.05
N ASP A 510 -23.94 9.68 5.71
CA ASP A 510 -23.56 10.71 4.76
C ASP A 510 -24.24 12.04 5.13
N GLU A 511 -23.44 13.08 5.33
CA GLU A 511 -23.85 14.46 5.53
C GLU A 511 -23.05 15.35 4.58
N PHE A 512 -23.75 16.08 3.72
CA PHE A 512 -23.12 16.89 2.69
C PHE A 512 -23.13 18.36 3.04
N SER A 513 -21.93 18.93 3.20
CA SER A 513 -21.69 20.34 3.53
C SER A 513 -21.75 21.30 2.31
N GLY A 514 -22.58 21.04 1.30
CA GLY A 514 -22.92 22.03 0.26
C GLY A 514 -21.97 22.18 -0.94
N TYR A 515 -21.25 21.13 -1.36
CA TYR A 515 -20.46 21.15 -2.61
C TYR A 515 -21.09 20.39 -3.80
N ILE A 516 -22.14 19.60 -3.56
CA ILE A 516 -22.74 18.68 -4.56
C ILE A 516 -24.20 19.03 -4.81
N LEU A 517 -25.00 19.13 -3.74
CA LEU A 517 -26.44 19.38 -3.80
C LEU A 517 -26.73 20.71 -3.10
N ASN A 518 -26.76 21.77 -3.92
CA ASN A 518 -26.82 23.15 -3.47
C ASN A 518 -28.16 23.78 -3.85
N THR A 519 -28.65 23.45 -5.04
CA THR A 519 -29.90 24.00 -5.61
C THR A 519 -30.81 22.92 -6.20
N GLN A 520 -30.31 21.69 -6.31
CA GLN A 520 -31.01 20.55 -6.89
C GLN A 520 -32.07 20.05 -5.89
N LYS A 521 -33.33 20.14 -6.29
CA LYS A 521 -34.48 19.81 -5.45
C LYS A 521 -35.13 18.51 -5.91
N VAL A 522 -35.51 17.66 -4.96
CA VAL A 522 -36.43 16.56 -5.24
C VAL A 522 -37.84 17.10 -5.50
N CYS A 523 -38.61 16.42 -6.34
CA CYS A 523 -39.96 16.86 -6.69
C CYS A 523 -40.92 16.84 -5.49
N LYS A 524 -40.77 15.85 -4.59
CA LYS A 524 -41.67 15.58 -3.45
C LYS A 524 -40.89 15.08 -2.24
N THR A 525 -41.40 15.39 -1.05
CA THR A 525 -40.92 14.89 0.24
C THR A 525 -42.02 14.09 0.94
N ASN A 526 -41.69 13.40 2.04
CA ASN A 526 -42.58 12.53 2.81
C ASN A 526 -43.07 11.28 2.06
N ILE A 527 -42.33 10.85 1.04
CA ILE A 527 -42.64 9.71 0.18
C ILE A 527 -41.54 8.66 0.25
N THR A 528 -41.90 7.42 -0.07
CA THR A 528 -40.95 6.34 -0.35
C THR A 528 -40.83 6.17 -1.84
N ILE A 529 -39.61 6.21 -2.36
CA ILE A 529 -39.29 6.02 -3.78
C ILE A 529 -38.05 5.14 -3.93
N LYS A 530 -37.77 4.68 -5.15
CA LYS A 530 -36.51 3.98 -5.43
C LYS A 530 -35.35 4.97 -5.50
N VAL A 531 -34.15 4.50 -5.17
CA VAL A 531 -32.93 5.31 -5.32
C VAL A 531 -32.79 5.85 -6.74
N LYS A 532 -32.95 5.02 -7.77
CA LYS A 532 -32.84 5.47 -9.17
C LYS A 532 -33.82 6.59 -9.52
N ASP A 533 -35.05 6.52 -9.00
CA ASP A 533 -36.12 7.49 -9.27
C ASP A 533 -35.85 8.81 -8.54
N MET A 534 -35.30 8.73 -7.31
CA MET A 534 -34.80 9.90 -6.60
C MET A 534 -33.73 10.62 -7.41
N LEU A 535 -32.74 9.88 -7.93
CA LEU A 535 -31.65 10.48 -8.70
C LEU A 535 -32.13 11.06 -10.02
N ALA A 536 -33.05 10.38 -10.71
CA ALA A 536 -33.64 10.88 -11.95
C ALA A 536 -34.46 12.16 -11.75
N SER A 537 -34.97 12.40 -10.54
CA SER A 537 -35.72 13.63 -10.20
C SER A 537 -34.82 14.85 -9.97
N LEU A 538 -33.51 14.64 -9.77
CA LEU A 538 -32.55 15.71 -9.53
C LEU A 538 -31.92 16.16 -10.86
N PRO A 539 -31.88 17.47 -11.17
CA PRO A 539 -31.37 17.95 -12.46
C PRO A 539 -29.87 17.66 -12.62
N GLU A 540 -29.42 17.05 -13.71
CA GLU A 540 -28.00 16.75 -13.92
C GLU A 540 -27.16 18.04 -14.00
N LEU A 541 -26.14 18.18 -13.15
CA LEU A 541 -25.24 19.35 -13.14
C LEU A 541 -24.15 19.29 -14.21
N PHE A 542 -23.83 18.10 -14.70
CA PHE A 542 -22.74 17.89 -15.67
C PHE A 542 -23.26 17.09 -16.87
N LYS A 543 -23.52 17.79 -17.97
CA LYS A 543 -23.50 17.21 -19.32
C LYS A 543 -22.09 17.28 -19.89
#